data_AF-A5GAN7-F1
#
_entry.id   AF-A5GAN7-F1
#
_cell.length_a   1.000
_cell.length_b   1.000
_cell.length_c   1.000
_cell.angle_alpha   90.00
_cell.angle_beta   90.00
_cell.angle_gamma   90.00
#
_symmetry.space_group_name_H-M   'P 1'
#
loop_
_entity.id
_entity.type
_entity.pdbx_description
1 polymer ?
#
loop_
_entity_poly.entity_id
_entity_poly.type
_entity_poly.pdbx_seq_one_letter_code
_entity_poly.pdbx_strand_id
1 'polypeptide(L)'
;MKKRILFRLILSLWVMSVFGCGFGGFSDSSNSGTSSGDSDSANDTKVSGVVSKGLFKNGTVRFYAVNFDGSETLLKTTSIGAFGNYSARLSSQKTITSGSYNGVVLIKATGSYIDEATGAELTIDDSHPLRAIIANPSGTLNASVTALTELATRKALAVQRTGNQLAATDVTNANALVSEMFKVDIIATKPVEPDLSDYGFGRASTTQAQKDYTLALAAISQMARNNAGTLASTLNVLADDIADGAITAENATTLQTALITFLASDRNVTGVKSINSTNLANAGGSLKIVRLGTAEKLGAGNIIGGVTVTLKLPPGVTLRADLSAPEIAEKEPLSGVVKGSGVIAAGVYVKASYIASSGALPGMVTLSLAGAHGFAVGEFATIMCDVPAGMSLNSTNFSIYKNLNDPNDPKNFKAVDGNGAAFPADIITVEVLPD
;
A
#
# COMPACT_ATOMS: atom_id res chain seq x y z
N MET A 1 1.12 -35.59 26.31
CA MET A 1 0.90 -34.22 25.79
C MET A 1 2.17 -33.40 25.48
N LYS A 2 3.40 -33.86 25.79
CA LYS A 2 4.65 -33.06 25.58
C LYS A 2 5.28 -33.11 24.17
N LYS A 3 4.82 -33.97 23.25
CA LYS A 3 5.44 -34.13 21.91
C LYS A 3 4.87 -33.23 20.79
N ARG A 4 3.74 -32.55 21.01
CA ARG A 4 3.11 -31.67 20.00
C ARG A 4 3.63 -30.22 20.03
N ILE A 5 4.26 -29.79 21.12
CA ILE A 5 4.81 -28.42 21.25
C ILE A 5 6.20 -28.32 20.60
N LEU A 6 7.02 -29.37 20.66
CA LEU A 6 8.37 -29.36 20.08
C LEU A 6 8.36 -29.34 18.55
N PHE A 7 7.33 -29.89 17.91
CA PHE A 7 7.21 -29.88 16.43
C PHE A 7 6.81 -28.49 15.88
N ARG A 8 6.14 -27.65 16.68
CA ARG A 8 5.81 -26.26 16.27
C ARG A 8 6.98 -25.29 16.43
N LEU A 9 7.91 -25.56 17.35
CA LEU A 9 9.07 -24.70 17.55
C LEU A 9 10.16 -24.89 16.47
N ILE A 10 10.34 -26.12 15.97
CA ILE A 10 11.32 -26.42 14.92
C ILE A 10 10.86 -25.95 13.52
N LEU A 11 9.54 -25.85 13.29
CA LEU A 11 9.00 -25.29 12.04
C LEU A 11 9.06 -23.75 11.98
N SER A 12 9.22 -23.07 13.13
CA SER A 12 9.34 -21.61 13.20
C SER A 12 10.74 -21.07 12.89
N LEU A 13 11.76 -21.93 12.89
CA LEU A 13 13.16 -21.52 12.73
C LEU A 13 13.70 -21.64 11.28
N TRP A 14 12.82 -21.95 10.31
CA TRP A 14 13.18 -22.11 8.88
C TRP A 14 12.51 -21.08 7.94
N VAL A 15 11.86 -20.03 8.48
CA VAL A 15 11.21 -18.97 7.67
C VAL A 15 11.88 -17.61 7.87
N MET A 16 13.21 -17.59 7.82
CA MET A 16 14.00 -16.34 7.76
C MET A 16 14.98 -16.28 6.58
N SER A 17 14.69 -17.02 5.51
CA SER A 17 15.43 -16.92 4.25
C SER A 17 14.52 -16.41 3.14
N VAL A 18 14.64 -15.11 2.86
CA VAL A 18 14.43 -14.49 1.54
C VAL A 18 12.99 -14.55 1.00
N PHE A 19 12.14 -13.63 1.47
CA PHE A 19 11.13 -13.05 0.58
C PHE A 19 11.81 -12.02 -0.34
N GLY A 20 12.73 -12.50 -1.16
CA GLY A 20 12.95 -11.89 -2.45
C GLY A 20 11.77 -12.35 -3.29
N CYS A 21 10.84 -11.45 -3.59
CA CYS A 21 9.79 -11.69 -4.56
C CYS A 21 10.45 -11.81 -5.95
N GLY A 22 11.14 -12.94 -6.18
CA GLY A 22 11.68 -13.36 -7.46
C GLY A 22 10.52 -13.83 -8.31
N PHE A 23 9.71 -12.89 -8.77
CA PHE A 23 8.65 -13.16 -9.71
C PHE A 23 9.28 -13.66 -11.00
N GLY A 24 8.90 -14.89 -11.38
CA GLY A 24 9.47 -15.66 -12.48
C GLY A 24 9.64 -14.81 -13.75
N GLY A 25 10.81 -14.94 -14.35
CA GLY A 25 11.18 -14.25 -15.57
C GLY A 25 10.14 -14.46 -16.65
N PHE A 26 9.48 -13.37 -17.04
CA PHE A 26 8.98 -13.26 -18.40
C PHE A 26 10.19 -13.36 -19.32
N SER A 27 10.31 -14.49 -20.02
CA SER A 27 11.22 -14.62 -21.14
C SER A 27 10.79 -13.59 -22.17
N ASP A 28 11.60 -12.56 -22.35
CA ASP A 28 11.49 -11.61 -23.44
C ASP A 28 11.50 -12.46 -24.73
N SER A 29 10.34 -12.62 -25.38
CA SER A 29 10.30 -13.24 -26.70
C SER A 29 10.88 -12.21 -27.65
N SER A 30 12.21 -12.14 -27.68
CA SER A 30 12.96 -11.32 -28.61
C SER A 30 12.61 -11.82 -30.01
N ASN A 31 11.63 -11.15 -30.64
CA ASN A 31 11.39 -11.25 -32.05
C ASN A 31 12.70 -10.84 -32.72
N SER A 32 13.39 -11.79 -33.36
CA SER A 32 14.69 -11.61 -34.00
C SER A 32 14.53 -10.78 -35.27
N GLY A 33 14.23 -9.49 -35.09
CA GLY A 33 14.34 -8.46 -36.11
C GLY A 33 15.73 -7.85 -36.00
N THR A 34 16.56 -8.12 -37.00
CA THR A 34 17.86 -7.49 -37.27
C THR A 34 17.79 -5.98 -37.07
N SER A 35 18.23 -5.49 -35.90
CA SER A 35 18.50 -4.07 -35.67
C SER A 35 19.81 -3.91 -34.93
N SER A 36 20.56 -2.93 -35.40
CA SER A 36 21.98 -2.71 -35.26
C SER A 36 22.40 -2.21 -33.87
N GLY A 37 23.36 -2.91 -33.25
CA GLY A 37 24.52 -2.28 -32.60
C GLY A 37 24.39 -1.68 -31.19
N ASP A 38 23.33 -1.90 -30.43
CA ASP A 38 23.26 -1.49 -29.02
C ASP A 38 23.68 -2.68 -28.15
N SER A 39 24.94 -2.72 -27.71
CA SER A 39 25.44 -3.77 -26.84
C SER A 39 24.88 -3.58 -25.43
N ASP A 40 23.79 -4.29 -25.12
CA ASP A 40 23.19 -4.39 -23.78
C ASP A 40 24.29 -4.66 -22.73
N SER A 41 24.67 -3.62 -21.98
CA SER A 41 25.69 -3.76 -20.95
C SER A 41 25.06 -4.36 -19.71
N ALA A 42 25.76 -5.29 -19.04
CA ALA A 42 25.34 -5.83 -17.75
C ALA A 42 25.15 -4.75 -16.67
N ASN A 43 25.68 -3.55 -16.91
CA ASN A 43 25.58 -2.40 -16.02
C ASN A 43 24.35 -1.50 -16.28
N ASP A 44 23.61 -1.71 -17.37
CA ASP A 44 22.46 -0.85 -17.68
C ASP A 44 21.33 -1.05 -16.68
N THR A 45 20.65 0.05 -16.34
CA THR A 45 19.48 0.01 -15.47
C THR A 45 18.29 -0.51 -16.25
N LYS A 46 17.76 -1.68 -15.88
CA LYS A 46 16.57 -2.27 -16.49
C LYS A 46 15.33 -1.74 -15.78
N VAL A 47 14.52 -0.98 -16.50
CA VAL A 47 13.21 -0.52 -16.05
C VAL A 47 12.13 -1.31 -16.78
N SER A 48 11.27 -1.98 -16.02
CA SER A 48 10.11 -2.68 -16.58
C SER A 48 8.84 -2.29 -15.85
N GLY A 49 7.69 -2.49 -16.46
CA GLY A 49 6.44 -2.11 -15.83
C GLY A 49 5.22 -2.46 -16.65
N VAL A 50 4.08 -1.99 -16.18
CA VAL A 50 2.82 -2.05 -16.90
C VAL A 50 2.25 -0.64 -17.04
N VAL A 51 1.76 -0.30 -18.21
CA VAL A 51 0.91 0.87 -18.41
C VAL A 51 -0.52 0.42 -18.13
N SER A 52 -1.18 1.00 -17.12
CA SER A 52 -2.48 0.52 -16.66
C SER A 52 -3.45 1.68 -16.38
N LYS A 53 -4.49 1.69 -17.21
CA LYS A 53 -5.76 2.40 -17.04
C LYS A 53 -6.88 1.54 -17.66
N GLY A 54 -6.66 0.22 -17.57
CA GLY A 54 -7.28 -0.82 -18.36
C GLY A 54 -6.24 -1.50 -19.25
N LEU A 55 -6.70 -2.44 -20.08
CA LEU A 55 -5.82 -3.16 -21.00
C LEU A 55 -5.36 -2.26 -22.14
N PHE A 56 -4.11 -1.81 -22.09
CA PHE A 56 -3.47 -1.18 -23.24
C PHE A 56 -3.26 -2.21 -24.35
N LYS A 57 -3.73 -1.89 -25.56
CA LYS A 57 -3.58 -2.74 -26.75
C LYS A 57 -2.32 -2.41 -27.54
N ASN A 58 -2.02 -1.12 -27.63
CA ASN A 58 -0.90 -0.57 -28.38
C ASN A 58 -0.53 0.80 -27.79
N GLY A 59 0.71 1.22 -28.01
CA GLY A 59 1.18 2.52 -27.57
C GLY A 59 2.68 2.61 -27.44
N THR A 60 3.15 3.71 -26.87
CA THR A 60 4.56 3.99 -26.68
C THR A 60 4.85 4.40 -25.25
N VAL A 61 6.01 3.97 -24.75
CA VAL A 61 6.59 4.44 -23.50
C VAL A 61 7.88 5.17 -23.82
N ARG A 62 8.00 6.41 -23.35
CA ARG A 62 9.17 7.26 -23.52
C ARG A 62 9.75 7.60 -22.16
N PHE A 63 11.07 7.44 -22.03
CA PHE A 63 11.82 7.70 -20.81
C PHE A 63 12.60 8.99 -20.98
N TYR A 64 12.52 9.88 -20.01
CA TYR A 64 13.19 11.17 -20.03
C TYR A 64 14.02 11.36 -18.76
N ALA A 65 15.22 11.90 -18.93
CA ALA A 65 15.93 12.55 -17.84
C ALA A 65 15.26 13.89 -17.55
N VAL A 66 14.97 14.16 -16.27
CA VAL A 66 14.50 15.48 -15.83
C VAL A 66 15.71 16.31 -15.42
N ASN A 67 15.97 17.37 -16.18
CA ASN A 67 17.10 18.27 -15.96
C ASN A 67 16.81 19.26 -14.82
N PHE A 68 17.87 19.94 -14.37
CA PHE A 68 17.79 20.95 -13.31
C PHE A 68 16.78 22.06 -13.62
N ASP A 69 16.74 22.51 -14.88
CA ASP A 69 15.85 23.56 -15.38
C ASP A 69 14.41 23.08 -15.66
N GLY A 70 14.10 21.82 -15.35
CA GLY A 70 12.83 21.18 -15.66
C GLY A 70 12.66 20.77 -17.12
N SER A 71 13.68 20.99 -17.96
CA SER A 71 13.67 20.42 -19.32
C SER A 71 13.80 18.90 -19.27
N GLU A 72 13.33 18.26 -20.33
CA GLU A 72 13.31 16.81 -20.45
C GLU A 72 14.27 16.37 -21.56
N THR A 73 15.14 15.41 -21.28
CA THR A 73 16.01 14.79 -22.30
C THR A 73 15.58 13.36 -22.55
N LEU A 74 15.15 13.05 -23.77
CA LEU A 74 14.73 11.70 -24.14
C LEU A 74 15.91 10.73 -24.00
N LEU A 75 15.72 9.68 -23.20
CA LEU A 75 16.68 8.61 -22.98
C LEU A 75 16.39 7.40 -23.86
N LYS A 76 15.13 6.97 -23.92
CA LYS A 76 14.71 5.78 -24.66
C LYS A 76 13.23 5.84 -25.02
N THR A 77 12.87 5.16 -26.11
CA THR A 77 11.48 4.87 -26.49
C THR A 77 11.33 3.37 -26.64
N THR A 78 10.22 2.81 -26.16
CA THR A 78 9.82 1.42 -26.37
C THR A 78 8.33 1.35 -26.70
N SER A 79 7.89 0.27 -27.33
CA SER A 79 6.47 -0.02 -27.51
C SER A 79 5.87 -0.63 -26.24
N ILE A 80 4.55 -0.42 -26.08
CA ILE A 80 3.74 -1.17 -25.14
C ILE A 80 3.42 -2.53 -25.76
N GLY A 81 3.77 -3.61 -25.05
CA GLY A 81 3.46 -4.99 -25.43
C GLY A 81 2.08 -5.43 -24.94
N ALA A 82 1.85 -6.75 -24.96
CA ALA A 82 0.62 -7.34 -24.46
C ALA A 82 0.37 -6.94 -22.99
N PHE A 83 -0.90 -6.65 -22.67
CA PHE A 83 -1.36 -6.35 -21.32
C PHE A 83 -0.69 -5.13 -20.69
N GLY A 84 -0.28 -4.16 -21.51
CA GLY A 84 0.38 -2.94 -21.05
C GLY A 84 1.85 -3.12 -20.66
N ASN A 85 2.43 -4.31 -20.79
CA ASN A 85 3.81 -4.56 -20.38
C ASN A 85 4.81 -3.76 -21.22
N TYR A 86 5.87 -3.29 -20.58
CA TYR A 86 7.01 -2.69 -21.27
C TYR A 86 8.32 -3.00 -20.52
N SER A 87 9.42 -2.92 -21.23
CA SER A 87 10.78 -3.06 -20.68
C SER A 87 11.73 -2.19 -21.49
N ALA A 88 12.60 -1.45 -20.81
CA ALA A 88 13.67 -0.71 -21.42
C ALA A 88 14.93 -0.80 -20.56
N ARG A 89 16.08 -0.78 -21.23
CA ARG A 89 17.37 -0.54 -20.58
C ARG A 89 17.73 0.91 -20.76
N LEU A 90 17.96 1.58 -19.65
CA LEU A 90 18.48 2.93 -19.61
C LEU A 90 19.99 2.82 -19.47
N SER A 91 20.68 3.04 -20.59
CA SER A 91 22.12 3.23 -20.55
C SER A 91 22.41 4.52 -19.82
N SER A 92 23.43 4.50 -18.95
CA SER A 92 23.88 5.71 -18.27
C SER A 92 24.17 6.80 -19.33
N GLN A 93 23.61 8.00 -19.18
CA GLN A 93 24.38 9.17 -19.62
C GLN A 93 25.70 9.06 -18.84
N LYS A 94 26.76 8.73 -19.58
CA LYS A 94 28.02 8.17 -19.11
C LYS A 94 28.81 9.24 -18.34
N THR A 95 28.37 9.59 -17.13
CA THR A 95 29.03 10.65 -16.37
C THR A 95 29.89 10.13 -15.23
N ILE A 96 29.63 8.98 -14.59
CA ILE A 96 30.55 8.45 -13.55
C ILE A 96 30.57 6.92 -13.52
N THR A 97 31.75 6.39 -13.24
CA THR A 97 32.35 5.04 -13.13
C THR A 97 31.50 3.84 -12.65
N SER A 98 30.19 3.96 -12.37
CA SER A 98 29.35 2.91 -11.78
C SER A 98 28.18 2.39 -12.63
N GLY A 99 27.97 2.90 -13.86
CA GLY A 99 27.04 2.31 -14.83
C GLY A 99 25.53 2.45 -14.57
N SER A 100 25.11 2.85 -13.36
CA SER A 100 23.70 3.15 -13.06
C SER A 100 23.35 4.60 -13.38
N TYR A 101 22.11 4.84 -13.83
CA TYR A 101 21.61 6.20 -14.04
C TYR A 101 21.35 6.88 -12.69
N ASN A 102 22.03 7.99 -12.42
CA ASN A 102 21.87 8.78 -11.20
C ASN A 102 21.11 10.07 -11.54
N GLY A 103 19.86 10.17 -11.11
CA GLY A 103 18.97 11.27 -11.42
C GLY A 103 17.50 10.87 -11.40
N VAL A 104 16.62 11.82 -11.69
CA VAL A 104 15.18 11.56 -11.82
C VAL A 104 14.88 11.12 -13.26
N VAL A 105 14.09 10.05 -13.39
CA VAL A 105 13.54 9.59 -14.67
C VAL A 105 12.05 9.80 -14.67
N LEU A 106 11.57 10.48 -15.71
CA LEU A 106 10.15 10.64 -16.04
C LEU A 106 9.79 9.66 -17.15
N ILE A 107 8.80 8.83 -16.89
CA ILE A 107 8.27 7.85 -17.85
C ILE A 107 6.93 8.38 -18.34
N LYS A 108 6.74 8.47 -19.66
CA LYS A 108 5.51 8.93 -20.30
C LYS A 108 4.94 7.81 -21.15
N ALA A 109 3.66 7.49 -21.00
CA ALA A 109 2.97 6.52 -21.81
C ALA A 109 1.79 7.13 -22.56
N THR A 110 1.66 6.75 -23.83
CA THR A 110 0.54 7.10 -24.71
C THR A 110 0.09 5.88 -25.50
N GLY A 111 -1.17 5.86 -25.94
CA GLY A 111 -1.75 4.72 -26.63
C GLY A 111 -3.23 4.53 -26.37
N SER A 112 -3.78 3.44 -26.90
CA SER A 112 -5.19 3.08 -26.72
C SER A 112 -5.37 2.02 -25.64
N TYR A 113 -6.44 2.15 -24.86
CA TYR A 113 -6.77 1.25 -23.76
C TYR A 113 -8.28 0.98 -23.68
N ILE A 114 -8.66 -0.14 -23.07
CA ILE A 114 -10.05 -0.43 -22.71
C ILE A 114 -10.32 0.02 -21.28
N ASP A 115 -11.16 1.03 -21.11
CA ASP A 115 -11.52 1.57 -19.81
C ASP A 115 -12.27 0.55 -18.94
N GLU A 116 -11.83 0.36 -17.69
CA GLU A 116 -12.33 -0.71 -16.83
C GLU A 116 -13.79 -0.50 -16.41
N ALA A 117 -14.19 0.76 -16.21
CA ALA A 117 -15.52 1.10 -15.74
C ALA A 117 -16.56 1.07 -16.86
N THR A 118 -16.20 1.50 -18.07
CA THR A 118 -17.14 1.61 -19.20
C THR A 118 -17.01 0.46 -20.22
N GLY A 119 -15.83 -0.15 -20.34
CA GLY A 119 -15.48 -1.08 -21.41
C GLY A 119 -15.24 -0.41 -22.76
N ALA A 120 -15.23 0.93 -22.81
CA ALA A 120 -14.98 1.68 -24.04
C ALA A 120 -13.48 1.72 -24.36
N GLU A 121 -13.15 1.73 -25.66
CA GLU A 121 -11.80 2.03 -26.10
C GLU A 121 -11.57 3.54 -26.06
N LEU A 122 -10.55 3.96 -25.32
CA LEU A 122 -10.15 5.35 -25.13
C LEU A 122 -8.67 5.50 -25.48
N THR A 123 -8.24 6.74 -25.73
CA THR A 123 -6.87 7.06 -26.12
C THR A 123 -6.25 8.03 -25.13
N ILE A 124 -5.00 7.78 -24.78
CA ILE A 124 -4.12 8.71 -24.07
C ILE A 124 -3.18 9.30 -25.11
N ASP A 125 -3.35 10.59 -25.40
CA ASP A 125 -2.58 11.30 -26.41
C ASP A 125 -1.28 11.90 -25.85
N ASP A 126 -0.42 12.38 -26.76
CA ASP A 126 0.87 12.98 -26.42
C ASP A 126 0.74 14.35 -25.71
N SER A 127 -0.43 14.99 -25.71
CA SER A 127 -0.68 16.23 -24.97
C SER A 127 -1.02 15.99 -23.50
N HIS A 128 -1.57 14.81 -23.17
CA HIS A 128 -1.90 14.40 -21.81
C HIS A 128 -1.44 12.96 -21.51
N PRO A 129 -0.13 12.65 -21.61
CA PRO A 129 0.37 11.31 -21.35
C PRO A 129 0.15 10.92 -19.89
N LEU A 130 -0.05 9.62 -19.64
CA LEU A 130 0.12 9.10 -18.28
C LEU A 130 1.59 9.05 -17.93
N ARG A 131 1.92 9.37 -16.67
CA ARG A 131 3.32 9.44 -16.25
C ARG A 131 3.59 8.61 -15.01
N ALA A 132 4.86 8.25 -14.87
CA ALA A 132 5.44 7.79 -13.62
C ALA A 132 6.78 8.47 -13.43
N ILE A 133 7.17 8.69 -12.18
CA ILE A 133 8.44 9.34 -11.86
C ILE A 133 9.20 8.51 -10.83
N ILE A 134 10.46 8.24 -11.13
CA ILE A 134 11.35 7.42 -10.30
C ILE A 134 12.64 8.17 -10.02
N ALA A 135 13.13 8.07 -8.79
CA ALA A 135 14.37 8.70 -8.36
C ALA A 135 15.51 7.69 -8.33
N ASN A 136 16.66 8.07 -8.89
CA ASN A 136 17.92 7.34 -8.85
C ASN A 136 17.77 5.84 -9.18
N PRO A 137 17.14 5.50 -10.32
CA PRO A 137 16.92 4.11 -10.67
C PRO A 137 18.24 3.37 -10.84
N SER A 138 18.34 2.17 -10.26
CA SER A 138 19.51 1.30 -10.38
C SER A 138 19.10 -0.17 -10.46
N GLY A 139 19.96 -0.98 -11.08
CA GLY A 139 19.73 -2.42 -11.24
C GLY A 139 18.48 -2.75 -12.07
N THR A 140 17.67 -3.69 -11.59
CA THR A 140 16.36 -4.02 -12.18
C THR A 140 15.26 -3.50 -11.27
N LEU A 141 14.39 -2.66 -11.82
CA LEU A 141 13.26 -2.10 -11.08
C LEU A 141 11.95 -2.17 -11.86
N ASN A 142 10.88 -2.05 -11.09
CA ASN A 142 9.52 -1.99 -11.59
C ASN A 142 9.00 -0.56 -11.49
N ALA A 143 8.40 -0.06 -12.57
CA ALA A 143 7.75 1.25 -12.59
C ALA A 143 6.43 1.13 -13.37
N SER A 144 5.31 1.00 -12.69
CA SER A 144 4.01 1.00 -13.40
C SER A 144 3.67 2.43 -13.82
N VAL A 145 3.09 2.61 -15.01
CA VAL A 145 2.57 3.91 -15.47
C VAL A 145 1.06 3.86 -15.36
N THR A 146 0.51 4.47 -14.32
CA THR A 146 -0.90 4.39 -13.95
C THR A 146 -1.47 5.76 -13.59
N ALA A 147 -2.79 5.83 -13.37
CA ALA A 147 -3.44 7.02 -12.84
C ALA A 147 -2.83 7.48 -11.49
N LEU A 148 -2.41 6.54 -10.63
CA LEU A 148 -1.83 6.87 -9.33
C LEU A 148 -0.39 7.39 -9.46
N THR A 149 0.44 6.76 -10.31
CA THR A 149 1.79 7.29 -10.54
C THR A 149 1.78 8.62 -11.27
N GLU A 150 0.72 8.91 -12.04
CA GLU A 150 0.49 10.22 -12.65
C GLU A 150 0.20 11.28 -11.58
N LEU A 151 -0.63 10.98 -10.56
CA LEU A 151 -0.85 11.88 -9.42
C LEU A 151 0.44 12.14 -8.65
N ALA A 152 1.24 11.10 -8.40
CA ALA A 152 2.54 11.24 -7.74
C ALA A 152 3.51 12.09 -8.59
N THR A 153 3.50 11.90 -9.91
CA THR A 153 4.28 12.71 -10.84
C THR A 153 3.87 14.18 -10.78
N ARG A 154 2.56 14.49 -10.79
CA ARG A 154 2.06 15.87 -10.66
C ARG A 154 2.51 16.52 -9.35
N LYS A 155 2.43 15.78 -8.24
CA LYS A 155 2.88 16.26 -6.92
C LYS A 155 4.39 16.55 -6.90
N ALA A 156 5.21 15.65 -7.44
CA ALA A 156 6.66 15.84 -7.50
C ALA A 156 7.03 17.06 -8.37
N LEU A 157 6.48 17.14 -9.59
CA LEU A 157 6.80 18.22 -10.54
C LEU A 157 6.25 19.59 -10.09
N ALA A 158 5.31 19.66 -9.15
CA ALA A 158 4.83 20.92 -8.59
C ALA A 158 5.94 21.73 -7.91
N VAL A 159 6.97 21.07 -7.36
CA VAL A 159 8.15 21.72 -6.75
C VAL A 159 8.90 22.59 -7.76
N GLN A 160 8.94 22.19 -9.04
CA GLN A 160 9.62 22.97 -10.08
C GLN A 160 8.90 24.27 -10.41
N ARG A 161 7.58 24.35 -10.17
CA ARG A 161 6.80 25.58 -10.42
C ARG A 161 7.18 26.73 -9.48
N THR A 162 7.80 26.42 -8.35
CA THR A 162 8.32 27.44 -7.41
C THR A 162 9.77 27.80 -7.71
N GLY A 163 10.34 27.35 -8.84
CA GLY A 163 11.73 27.60 -9.22
C GLY A 163 12.75 26.71 -8.51
N ASN A 164 12.30 25.72 -7.74
CA ASN A 164 13.17 24.79 -7.04
C ASN A 164 13.60 23.63 -7.95
N GLN A 165 14.82 23.13 -7.75
CA GLN A 165 15.27 21.90 -8.39
C GLN A 165 14.46 20.71 -7.85
N LEU A 166 14.01 19.85 -8.75
CA LEU A 166 13.39 18.59 -8.36
C LEU A 166 14.44 17.65 -7.73
N ALA A 167 14.31 17.36 -6.44
CA ALA A 167 15.18 16.43 -5.73
C ALA A 167 14.62 15.00 -5.75
N ALA A 168 15.50 14.02 -5.58
CA ALA A 168 15.12 12.62 -5.41
C ALA A 168 14.15 12.42 -4.23
N THR A 169 14.33 13.18 -3.14
CA THR A 169 13.44 13.16 -1.97
C THR A 169 12.04 13.63 -2.29
N ASP A 170 11.85 14.58 -3.20
CA ASP A 170 10.52 15.05 -3.60
C ASP A 170 9.74 13.96 -4.32
N VAL A 171 10.43 13.22 -5.20
CA VAL A 171 9.89 12.05 -5.90
C VAL A 171 9.53 10.94 -4.92
N THR A 172 10.42 10.61 -3.97
CA THR A 172 10.13 9.61 -2.93
C THR A 172 8.93 10.02 -2.07
N ASN A 173 8.87 11.27 -1.62
CA ASN A 173 7.78 11.79 -0.80
C ASN A 173 6.45 11.81 -1.55
N ALA A 174 6.44 12.22 -2.83
CA ALA A 174 5.23 12.22 -3.65
C ALA A 174 4.68 10.81 -3.87
N ASN A 175 5.56 9.84 -4.17
CA ASN A 175 5.16 8.44 -4.32
C ASN A 175 4.65 7.84 -3.02
N ALA A 176 5.29 8.14 -1.88
CA ALA A 176 4.86 7.70 -0.57
C ALA A 176 3.49 8.29 -0.20
N LEU A 177 3.29 9.60 -0.41
CA LEU A 177 2.03 10.29 -0.14
C LEU A 177 0.87 9.66 -0.91
N VAL A 178 1.02 9.47 -2.21
CA VAL A 178 -0.04 8.84 -3.03
C VAL A 178 -0.26 7.38 -2.64
N SER A 179 0.81 6.63 -2.33
CA SER A 179 0.67 5.26 -1.84
C SER A 179 -0.11 5.20 -0.53
N GLU A 180 0.13 6.15 0.37
CA GLU A 180 -0.57 6.25 1.64
C GLU A 180 -2.04 6.67 1.48
N MET A 181 -2.32 7.63 0.62
CA MET A 181 -3.69 8.10 0.36
C MET A 181 -4.54 7.00 -0.26
N PHE A 182 -4.00 6.25 -1.23
CA PHE A 182 -4.75 5.20 -1.93
C PHE A 182 -4.59 3.81 -1.31
N LYS A 183 -3.82 3.70 -0.22
CA LYS A 183 -3.59 2.46 0.55
C LYS A 183 -2.99 1.32 -0.30
N VAL A 184 -2.21 1.67 -1.32
CA VAL A 184 -1.56 0.75 -2.26
C VAL A 184 -0.11 1.18 -2.48
N ASP A 185 0.81 0.23 -2.59
CA ASP A 185 2.19 0.55 -2.94
C ASP A 185 2.32 0.73 -4.46
N ILE A 186 2.38 1.97 -4.93
CA ILE A 186 2.40 2.28 -6.36
C ILE A 186 3.76 2.01 -7.03
N ILE A 187 4.79 1.67 -6.24
CA ILE A 187 6.17 1.45 -6.70
C ILE A 187 6.49 -0.04 -6.75
N ALA A 188 6.31 -0.76 -5.64
CA ALA A 188 6.67 -2.17 -5.55
C ALA A 188 5.57 -3.11 -6.06
N THR A 189 4.31 -2.65 -6.09
CA THR A 189 3.18 -3.46 -6.56
C THR A 189 2.87 -3.14 -8.01
N LYS A 190 2.50 -4.16 -8.80
CA LYS A 190 1.95 -3.99 -10.14
C LYS A 190 0.46 -4.29 -10.12
N PRO A 191 -0.38 -3.50 -10.80
CA PRO A 191 -1.76 -3.91 -11.01
C PRO A 191 -1.79 -5.20 -11.84
N VAL A 192 -2.82 -6.02 -11.61
CA VAL A 192 -3.09 -7.23 -12.39
C VAL A 192 -4.03 -6.89 -13.54
N GLU A 193 -3.84 -7.61 -14.64
CA GLU A 193 -4.74 -7.59 -15.78
C GLU A 193 -6.18 -7.97 -15.37
N PRO A 194 -7.20 -7.23 -15.87
CA PRO A 194 -8.61 -7.55 -15.66
C PRO A 194 -9.09 -8.68 -16.58
N ASP A 195 -8.45 -9.84 -16.50
CA ASP A 195 -8.88 -11.08 -17.13
C ASP A 195 -8.91 -12.21 -16.09
N LEU A 196 -9.80 -13.19 -16.30
CA LEU A 196 -9.94 -14.40 -15.50
C LEU A 196 -8.97 -15.51 -15.90
N SER A 197 -8.15 -15.31 -16.93
CA SER A 197 -7.12 -16.29 -17.32
C SER A 197 -6.06 -16.50 -16.24
N ASP A 198 -5.27 -17.57 -16.41
CA ASP A 198 -4.11 -17.92 -15.58
C ASP A 198 -3.00 -16.84 -15.60
N TYR A 199 -3.13 -15.83 -16.46
CA TYR A 199 -2.23 -14.67 -16.53
C TYR A 199 -2.73 -13.47 -15.71
N GLY A 200 -4.04 -13.41 -15.44
CA GLY A 200 -4.70 -12.34 -14.66
C GLY A 200 -5.12 -12.81 -13.25
N PHE A 201 -6.40 -12.63 -12.93
CA PHE A 201 -6.97 -12.99 -11.61
C PHE A 201 -7.18 -14.49 -11.41
N GLY A 202 -7.18 -15.30 -12.47
CA GLY A 202 -7.17 -16.76 -12.37
C GLY A 202 -5.84 -17.30 -11.83
N ARG A 203 -4.78 -16.50 -11.87
CA ARG A 203 -3.45 -16.90 -11.39
C ARG A 203 -3.43 -17.05 -9.87
N ALA A 204 -3.13 -18.25 -9.39
CA ALA A 204 -3.03 -18.55 -7.96
C ALA A 204 -2.03 -17.67 -7.18
N SER A 205 -1.01 -17.11 -7.85
CA SER A 205 -0.02 -16.23 -7.23
C SER A 205 -0.42 -14.75 -7.21
N THR A 206 -1.61 -14.39 -7.68
CA THR A 206 -2.09 -12.99 -7.63
C THR A 206 -2.38 -12.61 -6.19
N THR A 207 -1.57 -11.70 -5.66
CA THR A 207 -1.64 -11.26 -4.26
C THR A 207 -2.78 -10.27 -4.05
N GLN A 208 -3.25 -10.16 -2.80
CA GLN A 208 -4.27 -9.17 -2.45
C GLN A 208 -3.84 -7.73 -2.74
N ALA A 209 -2.57 -7.38 -2.52
CA ALA A 209 -2.05 -6.04 -2.81
C ALA A 209 -2.20 -5.67 -4.30
N GLN A 210 -1.98 -6.64 -5.20
CA GLN A 210 -2.17 -6.39 -6.63
C GLN A 210 -3.65 -6.25 -7.00
N LYS A 211 -4.55 -6.99 -6.33
CA LYS A 211 -6.01 -6.81 -6.47
C LYS A 211 -6.44 -5.42 -5.99
N ASP A 212 -5.97 -5.00 -4.82
CA ASP A 212 -6.25 -3.69 -4.25
C ASP A 212 -5.73 -2.57 -5.18
N TYR A 213 -4.55 -2.72 -5.77
CA TYR A 213 -4.06 -1.75 -6.77
C TYR A 213 -4.97 -1.70 -8.01
N THR A 214 -5.33 -2.84 -8.61
CA THR A 214 -6.26 -2.84 -9.76
C THR A 214 -7.62 -2.22 -9.40
N LEU A 215 -8.16 -2.51 -8.21
CA LEU A 215 -9.41 -1.93 -7.73
C LEU A 215 -9.31 -0.42 -7.51
N ALA A 216 -8.18 0.10 -7.02
CA ALA A 216 -7.96 1.53 -6.88
C ALA A 216 -7.95 2.25 -8.24
N LEU A 217 -7.32 1.66 -9.26
CA LEU A 217 -7.35 2.19 -10.63
C LEU A 217 -8.75 2.15 -11.23
N ALA A 218 -9.48 1.06 -11.02
CA ALA A 218 -10.86 0.94 -11.44
C ALA A 218 -11.81 1.90 -10.71
N ALA A 219 -11.53 2.26 -9.45
CA ALA A 219 -12.28 3.27 -8.74
C ALA A 219 -12.10 4.66 -9.39
N ILE A 220 -10.88 5.04 -9.77
CA ILE A 220 -10.63 6.30 -10.51
C ILE A 220 -11.34 6.29 -11.88
N SER A 221 -11.29 5.15 -12.57
CA SER A 221 -12.04 4.89 -13.80
C SER A 221 -13.55 5.13 -13.62
N GLN A 222 -14.11 4.58 -12.54
CA GLN A 222 -15.52 4.73 -12.20
C GLN A 222 -15.87 6.15 -11.73
N MET A 223 -14.96 6.88 -11.06
CA MET A 223 -15.14 8.29 -10.74
C MET A 223 -15.26 9.14 -12.01
N ALA A 224 -14.37 8.91 -12.99
CA ALA A 224 -14.43 9.62 -14.27
C ALA A 224 -15.76 9.38 -14.98
N ARG A 225 -16.22 8.13 -14.99
CA ARG A 225 -17.54 7.74 -15.52
C ARG A 225 -18.70 8.43 -14.78
N ASN A 226 -18.70 8.42 -13.45
CA ASN A 226 -19.79 8.97 -12.63
C ASN A 226 -19.96 10.48 -12.82
N ASN A 227 -18.86 11.21 -13.01
CA ASN A 227 -18.87 12.65 -13.18
C ASN A 227 -19.06 13.11 -14.64
N ALA A 228 -19.44 12.19 -15.55
CA ALA A 228 -19.49 12.43 -17.00
C ALA A 228 -18.21 13.08 -17.56
N GLY A 229 -17.10 12.89 -16.88
CA GLY A 229 -15.84 13.59 -17.11
C GLY A 229 -14.84 12.73 -17.84
N THR A 230 -13.73 13.36 -18.23
CA THR A 230 -12.56 12.64 -18.71
C THR A 230 -11.68 12.22 -17.54
N LEU A 231 -10.84 11.21 -17.75
CA LEU A 231 -9.79 10.85 -16.81
C LEU A 231 -8.93 12.07 -16.41
N ALA A 232 -8.62 12.93 -17.38
CA ALA A 232 -7.84 14.15 -17.12
C ALA A 232 -8.52 15.08 -16.11
N SER A 233 -9.85 15.25 -16.19
CA SER A 233 -10.63 16.04 -15.23
C SER A 233 -10.57 15.42 -13.82
N THR A 234 -10.81 14.11 -13.71
CA THR A 234 -10.71 13.39 -12.42
C THR A 234 -9.32 13.49 -11.81
N LEU A 235 -8.27 13.36 -12.62
CA LEU A 235 -6.89 13.52 -12.18
C LEU A 235 -6.56 14.96 -11.77
N ASN A 236 -7.20 15.98 -12.35
CA ASN A 236 -7.03 17.37 -11.92
C ASN A 236 -7.63 17.56 -10.52
N VAL A 237 -8.88 17.15 -10.32
CA VAL A 237 -9.56 17.22 -9.01
C VAL A 237 -8.75 16.52 -7.92
N LEU A 238 -8.28 15.30 -8.17
CA LEU A 238 -7.46 14.57 -7.21
C LEU A 238 -6.06 15.20 -7.02
N ALA A 239 -5.46 15.77 -8.07
CA ALA A 239 -4.15 16.40 -7.96
C ALA A 239 -4.18 17.69 -7.15
N ASP A 240 -5.27 18.47 -7.25
CA ASP A 240 -5.47 19.69 -6.47
C ASP A 240 -5.55 19.36 -4.97
N ASP A 241 -6.33 18.35 -4.61
CA ASP A 241 -6.40 17.80 -3.25
C ASP A 241 -5.00 17.33 -2.74
N ILE A 242 -4.29 16.54 -3.55
CA ILE A 242 -2.97 16.00 -3.18
C ILE A 242 -1.92 17.12 -3.04
N ALA A 243 -2.10 18.25 -3.75
CA ALA A 243 -1.23 19.42 -3.59
C ALA A 243 -1.25 19.93 -2.15
N ASP A 244 -2.41 19.88 -1.49
CA ASP A 244 -2.62 20.28 -0.09
C ASP A 244 -2.22 19.17 0.92
N GLY A 245 -1.80 18.00 0.43
CA GLY A 245 -1.32 16.90 1.25
C GLY A 245 -2.42 15.99 1.80
N ALA A 246 -3.69 16.21 1.44
CA ALA A 246 -4.81 15.38 1.85
C ALA A 246 -5.93 15.37 0.79
N ILE A 247 -6.61 14.24 0.63
CA ILE A 247 -7.85 14.20 -0.16
C ILE A 247 -8.99 14.76 0.69
N THR A 248 -9.77 15.67 0.13
CA THR A 248 -10.92 16.26 0.81
C THR A 248 -11.96 15.19 1.15
N ALA A 249 -12.74 15.40 2.21
CA ALA A 249 -13.77 14.44 2.61
C ALA A 249 -14.81 14.19 1.49
N GLU A 250 -15.10 15.21 0.69
CA GLU A 250 -15.98 15.11 -0.47
C GLU A 250 -15.39 14.19 -1.54
N ASN A 251 -14.18 14.47 -2.04
CA ASN A 251 -13.55 13.67 -3.08
C ASN A 251 -13.21 12.25 -2.62
N ALA A 252 -12.86 12.07 -1.34
CA ALA A 252 -12.70 10.75 -0.74
C ALA A 252 -14.02 9.97 -0.75
N THR A 253 -15.14 10.62 -0.41
CA THR A 253 -16.47 9.99 -0.49
C THR A 253 -16.84 9.63 -1.92
N THR A 254 -16.52 10.48 -2.90
CA THR A 254 -16.71 10.19 -4.33
C THR A 254 -15.88 8.99 -4.77
N LEU A 255 -14.61 8.90 -4.34
CA LEU A 255 -13.73 7.76 -4.62
C LEU A 255 -14.28 6.46 -4.01
N GLN A 256 -14.73 6.50 -2.75
CA GLN A 256 -15.31 5.34 -2.08
C GLN A 256 -16.61 4.87 -2.74
N THR A 257 -17.47 5.81 -3.14
CA THR A 257 -18.71 5.51 -3.87
C THR A 257 -18.42 4.86 -5.22
N ALA A 258 -17.42 5.37 -5.94
CA ALA A 258 -16.98 4.80 -7.21
C ALA A 258 -16.39 3.40 -7.03
N LEU A 259 -15.58 3.17 -6.00
CA LEU A 259 -15.06 1.83 -5.67
C LEU A 259 -16.20 0.84 -5.37
N ILE A 260 -17.17 1.21 -4.53
CA ILE A 260 -18.32 0.34 -4.20
C ILE A 260 -19.15 0.03 -5.45
N THR A 261 -19.37 1.04 -6.31
CA THR A 261 -20.09 0.86 -7.58
C THR A 261 -19.33 -0.10 -8.51
N PHE A 262 -18.01 0.04 -8.62
CA PHE A 262 -17.20 -0.88 -9.42
C PHE A 262 -17.18 -2.29 -8.83
N LEU A 263 -17.09 -2.44 -7.51
CA LEU A 263 -17.10 -3.75 -6.85
C LEU A 263 -18.37 -4.55 -7.16
N ALA A 264 -19.51 -3.87 -7.27
CA ALA A 264 -20.81 -4.43 -7.64
C ALA A 264 -21.00 -4.66 -9.16
N SER A 265 -20.09 -4.17 -10.00
CA SER A 265 -20.17 -4.28 -11.46
C SER A 265 -19.79 -5.68 -11.97
N ASP A 266 -20.41 -6.09 -13.07
CA ASP A 266 -20.01 -7.30 -13.83
C ASP A 266 -18.62 -7.16 -14.47
N ARG A 267 -18.11 -5.92 -14.59
CA ARG A 267 -16.73 -5.65 -15.06
C ARG A 267 -15.67 -5.95 -14.01
N ASN A 268 -16.07 -6.10 -12.75
CA ASN A 268 -15.14 -6.47 -11.69
C ASN A 268 -14.89 -7.98 -11.70
N VAL A 269 -13.78 -8.35 -12.33
CA VAL A 269 -13.26 -9.71 -12.46
C VAL A 269 -12.20 -10.07 -11.39
N THR A 270 -11.96 -9.19 -10.41
CA THR A 270 -10.93 -9.42 -9.36
C THR A 270 -11.28 -10.55 -8.38
N GLY A 271 -12.55 -10.99 -8.38
CA GLY A 271 -13.14 -11.88 -7.38
C GLY A 271 -13.49 -11.19 -6.05
N VAL A 272 -13.05 -9.95 -5.84
CA VAL A 272 -13.37 -9.19 -4.63
C VAL A 272 -14.71 -8.48 -4.81
N LYS A 273 -15.71 -8.76 -3.97
CA LYS A 273 -17.06 -8.18 -4.10
C LYS A 273 -17.44 -7.22 -2.95
N SER A 274 -16.58 -7.08 -1.96
CA SER A 274 -16.82 -6.23 -0.80
C SER A 274 -15.60 -5.38 -0.51
N ILE A 275 -15.84 -4.13 -0.14
CA ILE A 275 -14.79 -3.20 0.28
C ILE A 275 -14.07 -3.68 1.55
N ASN A 276 -14.77 -4.40 2.42
CA ASN A 276 -14.20 -5.00 3.64
C ASN A 276 -13.24 -6.17 3.36
N SER A 277 -13.14 -6.59 2.10
CA SER A 277 -12.17 -7.57 1.61
C SER A 277 -11.02 -6.89 0.87
N THR A 278 -10.83 -5.58 1.07
CA THR A 278 -9.72 -4.77 0.53
C THR A 278 -9.11 -3.91 1.62
N ASN A 279 -7.88 -3.42 1.42
CA ASN A 279 -7.30 -2.37 2.26
C ASN A 279 -7.73 -0.95 1.82
N LEU A 280 -8.70 -0.83 0.91
CA LEU A 280 -9.10 0.44 0.29
C LEU A 280 -10.25 1.16 1.00
N ALA A 281 -10.79 0.60 2.09
CA ALA A 281 -11.95 1.13 2.81
C ALA A 281 -11.81 2.61 3.20
N ASN A 282 -10.58 3.06 3.44
CA ASN A 282 -10.24 4.44 3.78
C ASN A 282 -9.25 5.05 2.78
N ALA A 283 -9.30 4.66 1.51
CA ALA A 283 -8.62 5.39 0.45
C ALA A 283 -9.15 6.85 0.39
N GLY A 284 -8.24 7.81 0.29
CA GLY A 284 -8.48 9.23 0.49
C GLY A 284 -8.35 9.70 1.95
N GLY A 285 -8.29 8.77 2.90
CA GLY A 285 -8.13 9.04 4.32
C GLY A 285 -6.68 9.23 4.78
N SER A 286 -6.50 9.57 6.05
CA SER A 286 -5.18 9.74 6.68
C SER A 286 -4.73 8.49 7.43
N LEU A 287 -3.48 8.48 7.86
CA LEU A 287 -2.90 7.46 8.71
C LEU A 287 -2.69 8.04 10.12
N LYS A 288 -3.11 7.31 11.16
CA LYS A 288 -2.88 7.69 12.55
C LYS A 288 -2.14 6.59 13.30
N ILE A 289 -1.22 6.98 14.16
CA ILE A 289 -0.54 6.06 15.06
C ILE A 289 -1.20 6.13 16.43
N VAL A 290 -1.75 5.01 16.87
CA VAL A 290 -2.31 4.81 18.21
C VAL A 290 -1.26 4.10 19.06
N ARG A 291 -0.87 4.70 20.18
CA ARG A 291 -0.01 4.09 21.19
C ARG A 291 -0.87 3.43 22.25
N LEU A 292 -0.51 2.20 22.59
CA LEU A 292 -1.00 1.51 23.76
C LEU A 292 0.09 1.53 24.83
N GLY A 293 -0.29 1.93 26.03
CA GLY A 293 0.60 1.95 27.17
C GLY A 293 -0.09 1.52 28.44
N THR A 294 0.68 1.50 29.50
CA THR A 294 0.13 1.33 30.85
C THR A 294 0.09 2.65 31.61
N ALA A 295 -0.96 2.85 32.39
CA ALA A 295 -1.15 4.00 33.25
C ALA A 295 -0.05 4.05 34.32
N GLU A 296 0.39 5.27 34.64
CA GLU A 296 1.41 5.54 35.66
C GLU A 296 1.03 5.01 37.05
N LYS A 297 -0.26 4.77 37.30
CA LYS A 297 -0.80 4.26 38.57
C LYS A 297 -0.25 2.90 38.99
N LEU A 298 0.33 2.11 38.08
CA LEU A 298 1.02 0.87 38.45
C LEU A 298 2.24 1.15 39.33
N GLY A 299 2.89 2.30 39.19
CA GLY A 299 4.14 2.62 39.88
C GLY A 299 5.36 2.00 39.19
N ALA A 300 6.50 2.71 39.26
CA ALA A 300 7.75 2.26 38.68
C ALA A 300 8.22 0.93 39.32
N GLY A 301 8.81 0.04 38.51
CA GLY A 301 9.36 -1.25 38.96
C GLY A 301 8.43 -2.45 38.79
N ASN A 302 7.16 -2.25 38.42
CA ASN A 302 6.28 -3.36 38.05
C ASN A 302 6.68 -3.93 36.68
N ILE A 303 6.64 -5.26 36.60
CA ILE A 303 6.96 -6.02 35.39
C ILE A 303 5.70 -6.72 34.91
N ILE A 304 5.36 -6.52 33.65
CA ILE A 304 4.23 -7.16 32.97
C ILE A 304 4.77 -8.38 32.22
N GLY A 305 4.43 -9.58 32.68
CA GLY A 305 4.85 -10.84 32.06
C GLY A 305 4.16 -11.10 30.71
N GLY A 306 2.90 -10.66 30.60
CA GLY A 306 2.16 -10.67 29.35
C GLY A 306 0.89 -9.84 29.41
N VAL A 307 0.43 -9.38 28.24
CA VAL A 307 -0.81 -8.63 28.09
C VAL A 307 -1.54 -9.10 26.83
N THR A 308 -2.84 -9.32 26.96
CA THR A 308 -3.78 -9.43 25.85
C THR A 308 -4.79 -8.30 25.99
N VAL A 309 -4.90 -7.48 24.95
CA VAL A 309 -5.80 -6.33 24.90
C VAL A 309 -6.55 -6.33 23.57
N THR A 310 -7.87 -6.22 23.63
CA THR A 310 -8.69 -5.95 22.45
C THR A 310 -9.15 -4.51 22.47
N LEU A 311 -8.72 -3.75 21.48
CA LEU A 311 -9.10 -2.36 21.25
C LEU A 311 -10.28 -2.33 20.27
N LYS A 312 -11.39 -1.70 20.67
CA LYS A 312 -12.48 -1.34 19.76
C LYS A 312 -12.08 -0.10 18.99
N LEU A 313 -12.17 -0.20 17.67
CA LEU A 313 -11.91 0.90 16.76
C LEU A 313 -13.16 1.79 16.65
N PRO A 314 -12.98 3.11 16.49
CA PRO A 314 -14.08 4.01 16.14
C PRO A 314 -14.76 3.57 14.83
N PRO A 315 -16.05 3.88 14.63
CA PRO A 315 -16.71 3.62 13.35
C PRO A 315 -15.92 4.18 12.17
N GLY A 316 -15.74 3.38 11.12
CA GLY A 316 -15.00 3.77 9.91
C GLY A 316 -13.48 3.63 10.01
N VAL A 317 -12.87 3.53 11.19
CA VAL A 317 -11.42 3.32 11.33
C VAL A 317 -11.06 1.87 11.03
N THR A 318 -10.04 1.66 10.21
CA THR A 318 -9.59 0.31 9.78
C THR A 318 -8.11 0.09 10.03
N LEU A 319 -7.68 -1.17 10.00
CA LEU A 319 -6.27 -1.57 9.91
C LEU A 319 -6.03 -2.24 8.57
N ARG A 320 -4.80 -2.12 8.05
CA ARG A 320 -4.38 -2.95 6.92
C ARG A 320 -4.09 -4.36 7.40
N ALA A 321 -4.63 -5.34 6.68
CA ALA A 321 -4.52 -6.74 7.06
C ALA A 321 -4.32 -7.65 5.84
N ASP A 322 -3.90 -8.88 6.10
CA ASP A 322 -3.95 -9.94 5.11
C ASP A 322 -5.41 -10.36 4.89
N LEU A 323 -5.91 -10.07 3.70
CA LEU A 323 -7.28 -10.37 3.27
C LEU A 323 -7.33 -11.51 2.25
N SER A 324 -6.24 -12.26 2.08
CA SER A 324 -6.14 -13.38 1.13
C SER A 324 -7.11 -14.53 1.41
N ALA A 325 -7.51 -14.72 2.67
CA ALA A 325 -8.49 -15.74 3.10
C ALA A 325 -9.79 -15.07 3.57
N PRO A 326 -10.66 -14.59 2.65
CA PRO A 326 -11.83 -13.75 2.99
C PRO A 326 -12.80 -14.40 3.98
N GLU A 327 -12.91 -15.73 3.99
CA GLU A 327 -13.76 -16.53 4.86
C GLU A 327 -13.37 -16.49 6.35
N ILE A 328 -12.12 -16.17 6.67
CA ILE A 328 -11.66 -16.10 8.06
C ILE A 328 -12.07 -14.77 8.67
N ALA A 329 -12.92 -14.77 9.69
CA ALA A 329 -13.38 -13.51 10.31
C ALA A 329 -12.25 -12.71 10.98
N GLU A 330 -11.24 -13.40 11.50
CA GLU A 330 -10.09 -12.82 12.21
C GLU A 330 -8.87 -12.82 11.29
N LYS A 331 -8.43 -11.63 10.89
CA LYS A 331 -7.32 -11.39 9.96
C LYS A 331 -6.04 -11.09 10.71
N GLU A 332 -4.89 -11.33 10.09
CA GLU A 332 -3.60 -10.87 10.60
C GLU A 332 -3.30 -9.47 10.04
N PRO A 333 -3.00 -8.46 10.87
CA PRO A 333 -2.54 -7.17 10.38
C PRO A 333 -1.28 -7.31 9.52
N LEU A 334 -1.12 -6.45 8.51
CA LEU A 334 0.11 -6.45 7.69
C LEU A 334 1.33 -6.09 8.56
N SER A 335 2.52 -6.51 8.10
CA SER A 335 3.78 -6.18 8.78
C SER A 335 3.91 -4.67 9.03
N GLY A 336 4.31 -4.30 10.25
CA GLY A 336 4.46 -2.91 10.67
C GLY A 336 3.17 -2.22 11.13
N VAL A 337 1.98 -2.73 10.78
CA VAL A 337 0.68 -2.14 11.19
C VAL A 337 0.48 -2.23 12.69
N VAL A 338 0.85 -3.36 13.30
CA VAL A 338 0.89 -3.51 14.75
C VAL A 338 2.28 -3.98 15.15
N LYS A 339 2.95 -3.25 16.03
CA LYS A 339 4.29 -3.60 16.51
C LYS A 339 4.43 -3.32 18.01
N GLY A 340 5.24 -4.13 18.67
CA GLY A 340 5.75 -3.78 20.00
C GLY A 340 6.69 -2.58 19.90
N SER A 341 6.60 -1.67 20.86
CA SER A 341 7.38 -0.42 20.88
C SER A 341 7.61 0.06 22.32
N GLY A 342 8.34 1.16 22.48
CA GLY A 342 8.62 1.77 23.78
C GLY A 342 9.38 0.86 24.73
N VAL A 343 8.72 0.45 25.81
CA VAL A 343 9.29 -0.35 26.92
C VAL A 343 9.42 -1.83 26.59
N ILE A 344 9.01 -2.26 25.39
CA ILE A 344 9.16 -3.64 24.94
C ILE A 344 10.63 -3.99 24.73
N ALA A 345 11.11 -4.97 25.49
CA ALA A 345 12.44 -5.55 25.33
C ALA A 345 12.55 -6.40 24.05
N ALA A 346 13.79 -6.58 23.57
CA ALA A 346 14.07 -7.54 22.51
C ALA A 346 13.62 -8.96 22.92
N GLY A 347 13.03 -9.70 21.99
CA GLY A 347 12.56 -11.08 22.22
C GLY A 347 11.16 -11.20 22.84
N VAL A 348 10.44 -10.10 23.06
CA VAL A 348 9.00 -10.16 23.35
C VAL A 348 8.25 -10.68 22.14
N TYR A 349 7.42 -11.70 22.36
CA TYR A 349 6.50 -12.21 21.36
C TYR A 349 5.34 -11.23 21.20
N VAL A 350 5.08 -10.79 19.97
CA VAL A 350 3.96 -9.92 19.62
C VAL A 350 3.10 -10.64 18.60
N LYS A 351 1.81 -10.83 18.92
CA LYS A 351 0.81 -11.34 17.98
C LYS A 351 -0.38 -10.41 17.96
N ALA A 352 -0.82 -10.05 16.78
CA ALA A 352 -2.02 -9.24 16.59
C ALA A 352 -3.03 -9.96 15.71
N SER A 353 -4.30 -9.65 15.92
CA SER A 353 -5.39 -10.04 15.05
C SER A 353 -6.40 -8.93 14.90
N TYR A 354 -7.09 -8.90 13.78
CA TYR A 354 -7.99 -7.83 13.38
C TYR A 354 -9.31 -8.39 12.87
N ILE A 355 -10.40 -7.81 13.35
CA ILE A 355 -11.76 -8.08 12.87
C ILE A 355 -12.26 -6.77 12.29
N ALA A 356 -12.55 -6.76 10.98
CA ALA A 356 -13.10 -5.59 10.31
C ALA A 356 -14.50 -5.26 10.83
N SER A 357 -14.87 -3.98 10.79
CA SER A 357 -16.24 -3.55 11.13
C SER A 357 -17.26 -4.17 10.19
N SER A 358 -18.44 -4.51 10.72
CA SER A 358 -19.54 -5.06 9.93
C SER A 358 -20.88 -4.50 10.42
N GLY A 359 -21.52 -3.66 9.61
CA GLY A 359 -22.76 -2.98 9.98
C GLY A 359 -22.57 -2.12 11.23
N ALA A 360 -23.33 -2.41 12.29
CA ALA A 360 -23.22 -1.71 13.57
C ALA A 360 -22.08 -2.20 14.47
N LEU A 361 -21.40 -3.30 14.10
CA LEU A 361 -20.30 -3.84 14.89
C LEU A 361 -19.00 -3.08 14.59
N PRO A 362 -18.33 -2.50 15.61
CA PRO A 362 -17.07 -1.80 15.41
C PRO A 362 -15.97 -2.79 15.00
N GLY A 363 -14.96 -2.29 14.29
CA GLY A 363 -13.73 -3.04 14.09
C GLY A 363 -13.04 -3.30 15.43
N MET A 364 -12.28 -4.38 15.52
CA MET A 364 -11.54 -4.73 16.73
C MET A 364 -10.13 -5.20 16.37
N VAL A 365 -9.14 -4.74 17.12
CA VAL A 365 -7.78 -5.28 17.07
C VAL A 365 -7.43 -5.91 18.40
N THR A 366 -7.07 -7.19 18.38
CA THR A 366 -6.59 -7.92 19.55
C THR A 366 -5.09 -8.05 19.46
N LEU A 367 -4.39 -7.60 20.49
CA LEU A 367 -2.94 -7.63 20.61
C LEU A 367 -2.57 -8.49 21.82
N SER A 368 -1.71 -9.47 21.61
CA SER A 368 -1.11 -10.30 22.66
C SER A 368 0.40 -10.11 22.67
N LEU A 369 0.96 -9.66 23.79
CA LEU A 369 2.39 -9.60 24.05
C LEU A 369 2.77 -10.54 25.19
N ALA A 370 3.89 -11.23 25.06
CA ALA A 370 4.44 -12.06 26.13
C ALA A 370 5.97 -12.06 26.09
N GLY A 371 6.62 -11.90 27.24
CA GLY A 371 8.07 -11.90 27.37
C GLY A 371 8.53 -12.79 28.51
N ALA A 372 9.60 -13.57 28.32
CA ALA A 372 10.15 -14.44 29.36
C ALA A 372 10.61 -13.68 30.62
N HIS A 373 10.97 -12.40 30.46
CA HIS A 373 11.38 -11.50 31.54
C HIS A 373 10.38 -10.35 31.76
N GLY A 374 9.23 -10.40 31.07
CA GLY A 374 8.25 -9.31 31.01
C GLY A 374 8.80 -8.01 30.42
N PHE A 375 8.05 -6.93 30.61
CA PHE A 375 8.40 -5.56 30.21
C PHE A 375 7.91 -4.55 31.25
N ALA A 376 8.54 -3.36 31.27
CA ALA A 376 8.25 -2.31 32.25
C ALA A 376 6.90 -1.61 31.99
N VAL A 377 6.45 -0.79 32.93
CA VAL A 377 5.32 0.13 32.76
C VAL A 377 5.70 1.22 31.75
N GLY A 378 4.85 1.47 30.75
CA GLY A 378 5.01 2.52 29.74
C GLY A 378 4.27 2.20 28.45
N GLU A 379 4.61 2.92 27.37
CA GLU A 379 4.16 2.59 26.01
C GLU A 379 4.76 1.25 25.57
N PHE A 380 3.93 0.32 25.13
CA PHE A 380 4.37 -1.03 24.78
C PHE A 380 3.96 -1.46 23.36
N ALA A 381 3.11 -0.70 22.68
CA ALA A 381 2.74 -1.00 21.30
C ALA A 381 2.27 0.23 20.54
N THR A 382 2.47 0.19 19.22
CA THR A 382 1.89 1.13 18.27
C THR A 382 1.02 0.37 17.27
N ILE A 383 -0.11 0.99 16.92
CA ILE A 383 -1.07 0.51 15.94
C ILE A 383 -1.25 1.61 14.90
N MET A 384 -1.01 1.29 13.64
CA MET A 384 -1.27 2.15 12.50
C MET A 384 -2.72 1.97 12.04
N CYS A 385 -3.53 3.01 12.20
CA CYS A 385 -4.93 3.03 11.82
C CYS A 385 -5.12 3.88 10.56
N ASP A 386 -5.83 3.34 9.57
CA ASP A 386 -6.32 4.14 8.46
C ASP A 386 -7.64 4.79 8.88
N VAL A 387 -7.72 6.11 8.70
CA VAL A 387 -8.78 6.98 9.20
C VAL A 387 -9.53 7.58 8.02
N PRO A 388 -10.88 7.56 8.00
CA PRO A 388 -11.66 8.20 6.95
C PRO A 388 -11.30 9.67 6.77
N ALA A 389 -11.35 10.17 5.53
CA ALA A 389 -11.12 11.58 5.25
C ALA A 389 -12.10 12.48 6.05
N GLY A 390 -11.59 13.59 6.59
CA GLY A 390 -12.37 14.53 7.40
C GLY A 390 -12.66 14.08 8.83
N MET A 391 -12.27 12.87 9.24
CA MET A 391 -12.41 12.40 10.62
C MET A 391 -11.22 12.85 11.48
N SER A 392 -11.50 13.49 12.61
CA SER A 392 -10.52 13.73 13.66
C SER A 392 -10.58 12.62 14.70
N LEU A 393 -9.42 12.06 15.06
CA LEU A 393 -9.30 11.03 16.09
C LEU A 393 -8.57 11.57 17.32
N ASN A 394 -9.07 11.17 18.48
CA ASN A 394 -8.42 11.32 19.78
C ASN A 394 -8.59 10.05 20.62
N SER A 395 -7.93 9.99 21.77
CA SER A 395 -7.93 8.79 22.63
C SER A 395 -9.31 8.35 23.10
N THR A 396 -10.27 9.27 23.26
CA THR A 396 -11.63 8.94 23.73
C THR A 396 -12.48 8.22 22.69
N ASN A 397 -12.07 8.27 21.41
CA ASN A 397 -12.76 7.52 20.36
C ASN A 397 -12.50 6.02 20.44
N PHE A 398 -11.44 5.61 21.16
CA PHE A 398 -11.08 4.22 21.35
C PHE A 398 -11.57 3.70 22.70
N SER A 399 -11.88 2.40 22.76
CA SER A 399 -12.22 1.76 24.02
C SER A 399 -11.68 0.34 24.10
N ILE A 400 -11.33 -0.09 25.32
CA ILE A 400 -10.94 -1.48 25.57
C ILE A 400 -12.20 -2.35 25.61
N TYR A 401 -12.18 -3.46 24.88
CA TYR A 401 -13.27 -4.43 24.88
C TYR A 401 -13.42 -5.10 26.25
N LYS A 402 -14.67 -5.21 26.70
CA LYS A 402 -15.07 -5.92 27.92
C LYS A 402 -16.40 -6.64 27.65
N ASN A 403 -16.38 -7.97 27.71
CA ASN A 403 -17.57 -8.80 27.73
C ASN A 403 -17.99 -9.03 29.18
N LEU A 404 -18.98 -8.28 29.65
CA LEU A 404 -19.45 -8.37 31.03
C LEU A 404 -20.18 -9.69 31.34
N ASN A 405 -20.66 -10.39 30.30
CA ASN A 405 -21.41 -11.63 30.44
C ASN A 405 -20.50 -12.88 30.40
N ASP A 406 -19.30 -12.75 29.86
CA ASP A 406 -18.29 -13.81 29.84
C ASP A 406 -16.92 -13.23 30.21
N PRO A 407 -16.51 -13.30 31.50
CA PRO A 407 -15.19 -12.83 31.92
C PRO A 407 -14.04 -13.65 31.31
N ASN A 408 -14.31 -14.87 30.83
CA ASN A 408 -13.30 -15.74 30.24
C ASN A 408 -13.04 -15.48 28.76
N ASP A 409 -13.88 -14.66 28.10
CA ASP A 409 -13.75 -14.29 26.69
C ASP A 409 -12.28 -13.93 26.37
N PRO A 410 -11.64 -14.59 25.38
CA PRO A 410 -10.26 -14.32 25.03
C PRO A 410 -10.02 -12.88 24.52
N LYS A 411 -11.09 -12.15 24.14
CA LYS A 411 -11.03 -10.74 23.75
C LYS A 411 -11.08 -9.79 24.95
N ASN A 412 -11.39 -10.28 26.14
CA ASN A 412 -11.28 -9.44 27.33
C ASN A 412 -9.83 -9.06 27.57
N PHE A 413 -9.65 -7.86 28.11
CA PHE A 413 -8.36 -7.45 28.65
C PHE A 413 -7.87 -8.46 29.70
N LYS A 414 -6.63 -8.91 29.55
CA LYS A 414 -5.92 -9.75 30.52
C LYS A 414 -4.47 -9.28 30.55
N ALA A 415 -3.97 -8.87 31.71
CA ALA A 415 -2.54 -8.66 31.92
C ALA A 415 -2.11 -9.40 33.18
N VAL A 416 -0.91 -9.96 33.16
CA VAL A 416 -0.33 -10.70 34.28
C VAL A 416 1.07 -10.20 34.61
N ASP A 417 1.42 -10.23 35.89
CA ASP A 417 2.79 -9.97 36.35
C ASP A 417 3.72 -11.16 36.05
N GLY A 418 5.00 -11.04 36.42
CA GLY A 418 5.98 -12.13 36.28
C GLY A 418 5.66 -13.39 37.09
N ASN A 419 4.73 -13.31 38.05
CA ASN A 419 4.27 -14.41 38.90
C ASN A 419 2.90 -14.98 38.46
N GLY A 420 2.28 -14.40 37.42
CA GLY A 420 0.97 -14.80 36.92
C GLY A 420 -0.22 -14.12 37.61
N ALA A 421 -0.01 -13.15 38.50
CA ALA A 421 -1.08 -12.39 39.14
C ALA A 421 -1.70 -11.40 38.15
N ALA A 422 -3.03 -11.32 38.11
CA ALA A 422 -3.74 -10.47 37.16
C ALA A 422 -3.72 -8.99 37.56
N PHE A 423 -3.54 -8.11 36.58
CA PHE A 423 -3.72 -6.66 36.74
C PHE A 423 -5.17 -6.22 36.45
N PRO A 424 -5.64 -5.12 37.06
CA PRO A 424 -6.96 -4.58 36.78
C PRO A 424 -7.01 -3.91 35.38
N ALA A 425 -8.19 -3.82 34.78
CA ALA A 425 -8.34 -3.37 33.38
C ALA A 425 -8.19 -1.85 33.16
N ASP A 426 -8.16 -1.06 34.22
CA ASP A 426 -7.98 0.39 34.19
C ASP A 426 -6.51 0.82 34.05
N ILE A 427 -5.59 -0.15 33.98
CA ILE A 427 -4.17 0.13 33.77
C ILE A 427 -3.80 0.45 32.33
N ILE A 428 -4.71 0.31 31.34
CA ILE A 428 -4.35 0.56 29.94
C ILE A 428 -4.68 1.99 29.55
N THR A 429 -3.70 2.66 28.95
CA THR A 429 -3.85 3.97 28.32
C THR A 429 -3.81 3.83 26.80
N VAL A 430 -4.58 4.70 26.14
CA VAL A 430 -4.59 4.85 24.70
C VAL A 430 -4.22 6.30 24.40
N GLU A 431 -3.21 6.50 23.57
CA GLU A 431 -2.78 7.81 23.10
C GLU A 431 -2.84 7.80 21.56
N VAL A 432 -3.33 8.89 20.96
CA VAL A 432 -3.32 9.08 19.51
C VAL A 432 -2.28 10.15 19.21
N LEU A 433 -1.30 9.83 18.37
CA LEU A 433 -0.26 10.79 18.01
C LEU A 433 -0.82 11.87 17.07
N PRO A 434 -0.30 13.12 17.18
CA PRO A 434 -0.54 14.13 16.17
C PRO A 434 0.02 13.67 14.81
N ASP A 435 -0.50 14.27 13.73
CA ASP A 435 0.00 14.06 12.36
C ASP A 435 1.47 14.46 12.21
#